data_AF-W2TPT2-F1
#
_entry.id   AF-W2TPT2-F1
#
_cell.length_a   1.000
_cell.length_b   1.000
_cell.length_c   1.000
_cell.angle_alpha   90.00
_cell.angle_beta   90.00
_cell.angle_gamma   90.00
#
_symmetry.space_group_name_H-M   'P 1'
#
loop_
_entity.id
_entity.type
_entity.pdbx_description
1 polymer ?
#
loop_
_entity_poly.entity_id
_entity_poly.type
_entity_poly.pdbx_seq_one_letter_code
_entity_poly.pdbx_strand_id
1 'polypeptide(L)'
;MFGAQDSQPLTVVGGGSEWLMMEYPSLALLVFDSVSSNHFKRSLPRTAKFLVENDFITMNMYNELTDNSNDNILTILRGGEESSENQTFLWEAMKGEDVHWIWISERQCMTYLSEEVGNFTSILSNISLDVEHDLRPFYEISRETTEGHCTKDGRVASYEYLENWKKALLNSKKYCHFSMHYMKTLTRDDPDHLSLLDGELRSSLEALKANGLFEDTVFALVSGTGNSPGVNDRLFTARVEERSPFFSIKLPEKFLKKHYTMRSNIATNANRLTNTIDVGLTLMDIATINSIYPSEYTFKRDKGISLLRNYHRYHWSCDDAGIPPRLCLCMDEKVLQSKEYPRDFHAY
;
A
#
# COMPACT_ATOMS: atom_id res chain seq x y z
N MET A 1 17.39 30.20 51.85
CA MET A 1 16.57 29.16 51.18
C MET A 1 15.14 29.62 51.31
N PHE A 2 14.41 30.06 50.30
CA PHE A 2 14.27 29.58 48.93
C PHE A 2 14.13 30.77 47.96
N GLY A 3 14.74 30.68 46.78
CA GLY A 3 14.57 31.64 45.70
C GLY A 3 13.40 31.24 44.80
N ALA A 4 12.54 32.20 44.48
CA ALA A 4 11.54 32.08 43.43
C ALA A 4 12.18 32.48 42.10
N GLN A 5 12.10 31.63 41.09
CA GLN A 5 12.48 31.93 39.71
C GLN A 5 11.20 32.11 38.90
N ASP A 6 11.01 33.32 38.38
CA ASP A 6 10.02 33.67 37.37
C ASP A 6 10.30 32.89 36.07
N SER A 7 9.31 32.14 35.58
CA SER A 7 9.33 31.52 34.26
C SER A 7 8.63 32.43 33.25
N GLN A 8 9.41 33.02 32.34
CA GLN A 8 8.88 33.63 31.12
C GLN A 8 8.55 32.53 30.09
N PRO A 9 7.46 32.65 29.31
CA PRO A 9 7.13 31.67 28.29
C PRO A 9 8.05 31.83 27.06
N LEU A 10 8.67 30.73 26.65
CA LEU A 10 9.41 30.60 25.40
C LEU A 10 8.46 30.80 24.22
N THR A 11 8.75 31.83 23.42
CA THR A 11 8.13 32.05 22.11
C THR A 11 8.69 31.04 21.11
N VAL A 12 7.82 30.16 20.62
CA VAL A 12 8.15 29.22 19.54
C VAL A 12 8.20 30.00 18.23
N VAL A 13 9.38 30.12 17.65
CA VAL A 13 9.60 30.71 16.31
C VAL A 13 9.05 29.75 15.26
N GLY A 14 7.97 30.15 14.59
CA GLY A 14 7.40 29.44 13.44
C GLY A 14 8.34 29.50 12.24
N GLY A 15 8.92 28.35 11.89
CA GLY A 15 9.80 28.20 10.73
C GLY A 15 10.31 26.77 10.48
N GLY A 16 10.21 25.87 11.46
CA GLY A 16 10.73 24.50 11.36
C GLY A 16 9.81 23.47 10.66
N SER A 17 8.50 23.68 10.65
CA SER A 17 7.53 22.67 10.16
C SER A 17 7.60 22.43 8.65
N GLU A 18 7.84 23.48 7.87
CA GLU A 18 7.87 23.39 6.40
C GLU A 18 9.10 22.60 5.90
N TRP A 19 10.25 22.75 6.55
CA TRP A 19 11.47 22.00 6.22
C TRP A 19 11.41 20.52 6.65
N LEU A 20 10.75 20.22 7.77
CA LEU A 20 10.54 18.83 8.23
C LEU A 20 9.57 18.08 7.30
N MET A 21 8.49 18.73 6.84
CA MET A 21 7.58 18.12 5.85
C MET A 21 8.26 17.86 4.48
N MET A 22 9.34 18.58 4.16
CA MET A 22 10.12 18.35 2.93
C MET A 22 11.00 17.09 2.97
N GLU A 23 11.29 16.54 4.16
CA GLU A 23 12.09 15.32 4.34
C GLU A 23 11.24 14.06 4.53
N TYR A 24 10.06 14.19 5.12
CA TYR A 24 9.24 13.06 5.56
C TYR A 24 7.80 13.19 5.01
N PRO A 25 7.52 12.67 3.80
CA PRO A 25 6.20 12.83 3.21
C PRO A 25 5.13 12.05 3.98
N SER A 26 3.90 12.56 3.99
CA SER A 26 2.73 11.81 4.44
C SER A 26 2.51 10.60 3.53
N LEU A 27 1.72 9.61 3.99
CA LEU A 27 1.45 8.40 3.23
C LEU A 27 -0.06 8.16 3.11
N ALA A 28 -0.57 8.11 1.88
CA ALA A 28 -1.95 7.82 1.55
C ALA A 28 -2.03 6.53 0.72
N LEU A 29 -2.68 5.52 1.27
CA LEU A 29 -2.83 4.19 0.69
C LEU A 29 -4.30 3.96 0.29
N LEU A 30 -4.54 3.74 -1.00
CA LEU A 30 -5.83 3.24 -1.49
C LEU A 30 -5.65 1.77 -1.89
N VAL A 31 -6.33 0.89 -1.17
CA VAL A 31 -6.18 -0.56 -1.29
C VAL A 31 -7.39 -1.14 -2.00
N PHE A 32 -7.15 -1.91 -3.05
CA PHE A 32 -8.13 -2.74 -3.73
C PHE A 32 -7.96 -4.19 -3.29
N ASP A 33 -9.04 -4.96 -3.26
CA ASP A 33 -8.95 -6.38 -2.95
C ASP A 33 -8.37 -7.19 -4.13
N SER A 34 -9.10 -7.23 -5.25
CA SER A 34 -8.78 -8.12 -6.38
C SER A 34 -8.82 -7.39 -7.72
N VAL A 35 -7.80 -6.58 -7.97
CA VAL A 35 -7.65 -5.78 -9.20
C VAL A 35 -6.30 -6.02 -9.85
N SER A 36 -6.32 -6.59 -11.05
CA SER A 36 -5.09 -6.80 -11.83
C SER A 36 -4.62 -5.54 -12.56
N SER A 37 -3.34 -5.48 -12.91
CA SER A 37 -2.78 -4.34 -13.66
C SER A 37 -3.49 -4.11 -15.00
N ASN A 38 -3.85 -5.18 -15.71
CA ASN A 38 -4.57 -5.09 -16.98
C ASN A 38 -6.05 -4.77 -16.79
N HIS A 39 -6.69 -5.34 -15.75
CA HIS A 39 -8.07 -5.06 -15.39
C HIS A 39 -8.25 -3.59 -15.00
N PHE A 40 -7.33 -3.03 -14.21
CA PHE A 40 -7.31 -1.60 -13.88
C PHE A 40 -7.30 -0.72 -15.13
N LYS A 41 -6.39 -1.00 -16.08
CA LYS A 41 -6.25 -0.22 -17.32
C LYS A 41 -7.51 -0.29 -18.20
N ARG A 42 -8.19 -1.43 -18.23
CA ARG A 42 -9.42 -1.65 -19.00
C ARG A 42 -10.66 -1.02 -18.36
N SER A 43 -10.84 -1.23 -17.06
CA SER A 43 -12.06 -0.84 -16.34
C SER A 43 -12.01 0.60 -15.83
N LEU A 44 -10.82 1.16 -15.60
CA LEU A 44 -10.62 2.53 -15.12
C LEU A 44 -9.81 3.38 -16.10
N PRO A 45 -10.20 3.50 -17.38
CA PRO A 45 -9.38 4.15 -18.40
C PRO A 45 -9.13 5.64 -18.12
N ARG A 46 -10.10 6.35 -17.54
CA ARG A 46 -9.93 7.78 -17.24
C ARG A 46 -9.00 7.97 -16.05
N THR A 47 -9.10 7.11 -15.04
CA THR A 47 -8.19 7.10 -13.88
C THR A 47 -6.79 6.69 -14.32
N ALA A 48 -6.63 5.64 -15.13
CA ALA A 48 -5.34 5.21 -15.65
C ALA A 48 -4.64 6.32 -16.44
N LYS A 49 -5.39 7.05 -17.28
CA LYS A 49 -4.88 8.24 -17.97
C LYS A 49 -4.42 9.32 -16.97
N PHE A 50 -5.22 9.61 -15.96
CA PHE A 50 -4.84 10.56 -14.90
C PHE A 50 -3.55 10.14 -14.20
N LEU A 51 -3.36 8.87 -13.86
CA LEU A 51 -2.14 8.39 -13.20
C LEU A 51 -0.91 8.66 -14.07
N VAL A 52 -0.99 8.37 -15.38
CA VAL A 52 0.09 8.62 -16.35
C VAL A 52 0.40 10.12 -16.48
N GLU A 53 -0.63 10.96 -16.62
CA GLU A 53 -0.49 12.42 -16.76
C GLU A 53 0.05 13.11 -15.49
N ASN A 54 0.10 12.40 -14.37
CA ASN A 54 0.55 12.91 -13.08
C ASN A 54 1.79 12.22 -12.55
N ASP A 55 2.55 11.54 -13.41
CA ASP A 55 3.81 10.86 -13.09
C ASP A 55 3.69 9.83 -11.95
N PHE A 56 2.58 9.10 -11.90
CA PHE A 56 2.54 7.87 -11.10
C PHE A 56 3.43 6.82 -11.76
N ILE A 57 4.20 6.10 -10.94
CA ILE A 57 5.04 4.99 -11.36
C ILE A 57 4.28 3.70 -11.12
N THR A 58 3.83 3.06 -12.19
CA THR A 58 3.15 1.76 -12.12
C THR A 58 4.17 0.62 -12.24
N MET A 59 4.12 -0.33 -11.30
CA MET A 59 4.91 -1.56 -11.36
C MET A 59 4.23 -2.54 -12.31
N ASN A 60 4.72 -2.65 -13.53
CA ASN A 60 4.09 -3.45 -14.59
C ASN A 60 4.24 -4.95 -14.39
N MET A 61 5.23 -5.38 -13.61
CA MET A 61 5.56 -6.78 -13.34
C MET A 61 5.47 -7.10 -11.84
N TYR A 62 4.56 -6.43 -11.11
CA TYR A 62 4.24 -6.77 -9.74
C TYR A 62 3.52 -8.12 -9.69
N ASN A 63 4.03 -9.03 -8.87
CA ASN A 63 3.52 -10.38 -8.64
C ASN A 63 3.09 -10.54 -7.18
N GLU A 64 1.93 -11.14 -6.95
CA GLU A 64 1.47 -11.51 -5.60
C GLU A 64 2.33 -12.63 -4.98
N LEU A 65 2.38 -12.69 -3.65
CA LEU A 65 3.12 -13.72 -2.92
C LEU A 65 2.22 -14.89 -2.51
N THR A 66 0.95 -14.59 -2.21
CA THR A 66 -0.10 -15.56 -1.88
C THR A 66 -1.32 -15.33 -2.77
N ASP A 67 -2.21 -16.31 -2.84
CA ASP A 67 -3.54 -16.22 -3.48
C ASP A 67 -4.61 -15.61 -2.55
N ASN A 68 -4.19 -15.02 -1.43
CA ASN A 68 -5.08 -14.38 -0.46
C ASN A 68 -4.75 -12.90 -0.36
N SER A 69 -5.68 -12.06 -0.82
CA SER A 69 -5.55 -10.61 -0.80
C SER A 69 -5.26 -10.07 0.61
N ASN A 70 -5.97 -10.56 1.63
CA ASN A 70 -5.77 -10.09 3.00
C ASN A 70 -4.36 -10.40 3.52
N ASP A 71 -3.82 -11.58 3.18
CA ASP A 71 -2.45 -11.95 3.57
C ASP A 71 -1.42 -11.04 2.88
N ASN A 72 -1.58 -10.80 1.57
CA ASN A 72 -0.71 -9.88 0.83
C ASN A 72 -0.77 -8.45 1.38
N ILE A 73 -1.98 -7.94 1.67
CA ILE A 73 -2.15 -6.60 2.25
C ILE A 73 -1.54 -6.53 3.65
N LEU A 74 -1.73 -7.53 4.50
CA LEU A 74 -1.09 -7.57 5.82
C LEU A 74 0.44 -7.60 5.70
N THR A 75 1.00 -8.35 4.75
CA THR A 75 2.45 -8.33 4.47
C THR A 75 2.92 -6.93 4.07
N ILE A 76 2.18 -6.23 3.19
CA ILE A 76 2.52 -4.86 2.80
C ILE A 76 2.48 -3.91 4.01
N LEU A 77 1.41 -3.98 4.81
CA LEU A 77 1.22 -3.11 5.98
C LEU A 77 2.26 -3.35 7.08
N ARG A 78 2.89 -4.53 7.12
CA ARG A 78 3.96 -4.89 8.04
C ARG A 78 5.36 -4.63 7.49
N GLY A 79 5.48 -3.97 6.33
CA GLY A 79 6.79 -3.70 5.74
C GLY A 79 7.46 -4.92 5.08
N GLY A 80 6.68 -5.88 4.61
CA GLY A 80 7.19 -7.06 3.91
C GLY A 80 7.62 -8.21 4.83
N GLU A 81 7.24 -8.18 6.11
CA GLU A 81 7.59 -9.24 7.05
C GLU A 81 6.58 -10.41 7.07
N GLU A 82 7.09 -11.64 7.17
CA GLU A 82 6.27 -12.82 7.50
C GLU A 82 5.89 -12.77 8.98
N SER A 83 4.65 -13.12 9.34
CA SER A 83 4.05 -12.91 10.68
C SER A 83 4.98 -13.28 11.85
N SER A 84 5.34 -12.28 12.67
CA SER A 84 6.03 -12.46 13.95
C SER A 84 5.39 -11.59 15.03
N GLU A 85 5.62 -11.89 16.31
CA GLU A 85 4.94 -11.22 17.43
C GLU A 85 5.38 -9.74 17.65
N ASN A 86 6.49 -9.30 17.04
CA ASN A 86 7.10 -7.98 17.28
C ASN A 86 7.11 -7.05 16.05
N GLN A 87 6.06 -7.10 15.22
CA GLN A 87 6.05 -6.38 13.93
C GLN A 87 5.47 -4.99 14.03
N THR A 88 6.19 -4.03 13.48
CA THR A 88 5.72 -2.66 13.32
C THR A 88 4.91 -2.52 12.04
N PHE A 89 3.70 -1.99 12.17
CA PHE A 89 2.87 -1.62 11.04
C PHE A 89 3.21 -0.22 10.50
N LEU A 90 2.83 0.06 9.25
CA LEU A 90 3.06 1.37 8.61
C LEU A 90 2.49 2.53 9.43
N TRP A 91 1.34 2.38 10.08
CA TRP A 91 0.75 3.46 10.89
C TRP A 91 1.54 3.72 12.17
N GLU A 92 2.06 2.68 12.83
CA GLU A 92 2.92 2.79 14.02
C GLU A 92 4.24 3.48 13.67
N ALA A 93 4.86 3.07 12.55
CA ALA A 93 6.07 3.71 12.04
C ALA A 93 5.86 5.19 11.70
N MET A 94 4.69 5.53 11.16
CA MET A 94 4.32 6.92 10.87
C MET A 94 4.01 7.73 12.13
N LYS A 95 3.52 7.12 13.21
CA LYS A 95 3.40 7.80 14.51
C LYS A 95 4.77 8.05 15.16
N GLY A 96 5.73 7.17 14.89
CA GLY A 96 7.03 7.17 15.57
C GLY A 96 6.96 6.48 16.94
N GLU A 97 5.98 5.59 17.13
CA GLU A 97 5.97 4.69 18.27
C GLU A 97 7.16 3.73 18.18
N ASP A 98 7.66 3.30 19.34
CA ASP A 98 8.91 2.57 19.58
C ASP A 98 9.06 1.36 18.63
N VAL A 99 9.49 1.63 17.40
CA VAL A 99 9.99 0.61 16.48
C VAL A 99 11.22 0.11 17.19
N HIS A 100 11.09 -1.08 17.76
CA HIS A 100 12.18 -1.77 18.45
C HIS A 100 13.46 -1.47 17.66
N TRP A 101 14.54 -1.06 18.33
CA TRP A 101 15.87 -0.77 17.74
C TRP A 101 16.04 0.45 16.78
N ILE A 102 15.03 1.27 16.47
CA ILE A 102 15.20 2.53 15.70
C ILE A 102 14.70 3.74 16.51
N TRP A 103 15.59 4.68 16.81
CA TRP A 103 15.19 6.04 17.22
C TRP A 103 14.57 6.76 16.01
N ILE A 104 13.29 6.53 15.76
CA ILE A 104 12.52 7.33 14.80
C ILE A 104 12.26 8.67 15.50
N SER A 105 12.67 9.77 14.88
CA SER A 105 12.23 11.09 15.32
C SER A 105 10.70 11.11 15.33
N GLU A 106 10.09 11.38 16.48
CA GLU A 106 8.62 11.39 16.67
C GLU A 106 7.92 12.11 15.50
N ARG A 107 7.43 11.34 14.52
CA ARG A 107 6.77 11.90 13.33
C ARG A 107 5.36 12.41 13.69
N GLN A 108 4.76 11.82 14.72
CA GLN A 108 3.45 12.19 15.29
C GLN A 108 2.37 12.38 14.21
N CYS A 109 2.38 11.53 13.18
CA CYS A 109 1.45 11.63 12.08
C CYS A 109 0.06 11.17 12.52
N MET A 110 -0.97 11.91 12.14
CA MET A 110 -2.37 11.51 12.33
C MET A 110 -2.67 10.28 11.48
N THR A 111 -3.29 9.26 12.06
CA THR A 111 -3.58 7.99 11.39
C THR A 111 -5.08 7.85 11.13
N TYR A 112 -5.41 7.62 9.86
CA TYR A 112 -6.77 7.42 9.36
C TYR A 112 -6.86 6.02 8.76
N LEU A 113 -7.52 5.11 9.45
CA LEU A 113 -7.80 3.77 8.95
C LEU A 113 -9.26 3.65 8.51
N SER A 114 -9.42 3.12 7.31
CA SER A 114 -10.70 2.90 6.70
C SER A 114 -10.65 1.55 5.99
N GLU A 115 -11.57 0.66 6.35
CA GLU A 115 -11.71 -0.66 5.74
C GLU A 115 -13.19 -0.96 5.61
N GLU A 116 -13.63 -1.37 4.41
CA GLU A 116 -14.99 -1.82 4.22
C GLU A 116 -15.23 -3.13 4.98
N VAL A 117 -16.16 -3.09 5.94
CA VAL A 117 -16.58 -4.20 6.80
C VAL A 117 -18.09 -4.40 6.74
N GLY A 118 -18.60 -5.45 7.39
CA GLY A 118 -20.01 -5.85 7.36
C GLY A 118 -20.14 -7.18 6.60
N ASN A 119 -20.31 -7.13 5.28
CA ASN A 119 -20.28 -8.34 4.43
C ASN A 119 -18.87 -8.99 4.40
N PHE A 120 -17.85 -8.24 4.80
CA PHE A 120 -16.46 -8.68 4.82
C PHE A 120 -15.94 -8.64 6.25
N THR A 121 -15.15 -9.65 6.61
CA THR A 121 -14.38 -9.63 7.85
C THR A 121 -13.29 -8.56 7.75
N SER A 122 -13.06 -7.86 8.87
CA SER A 122 -11.93 -6.94 9.00
C SER A 122 -10.62 -7.73 9.02
N ILE A 123 -9.63 -7.32 8.25
CA ILE A 123 -8.27 -7.86 8.29
C ILE A 123 -7.52 -7.42 9.55
N LEU A 124 -8.06 -6.41 10.24
CA LEU A 124 -7.47 -5.79 11.43
C LEU A 124 -8.23 -6.13 12.71
N SER A 125 -9.15 -7.11 12.69
CA SER A 125 -9.98 -7.46 13.86
C SER A 125 -9.15 -8.00 15.04
N ASN A 126 -8.06 -8.69 14.75
CA ASN A 126 -7.17 -9.29 15.76
C ASN A 126 -5.92 -8.45 16.06
N ILE A 127 -5.89 -7.19 15.60
CA ILE A 127 -4.76 -6.28 15.77
C ILE A 127 -5.20 -5.18 16.73
N SER A 128 -4.39 -4.92 17.77
CA SER A 128 -4.58 -3.75 18.62
C SER A 128 -4.28 -2.51 17.79
N LEU A 129 -5.30 -1.69 17.54
CA LEU A 129 -5.17 -0.48 16.72
C LEU A 129 -5.17 0.75 17.62
N ASP A 130 -4.03 1.41 17.73
CA ASP A 130 -3.94 2.77 18.21
C ASP A 130 -3.96 3.71 17.00
N VAL A 131 -5.17 4.15 16.60
CA VAL A 131 -5.33 5.10 15.49
C VAL A 131 -6.30 6.21 15.83
N GLU A 132 -6.06 7.42 15.33
CA GLU A 132 -6.86 8.60 15.64
C GLU A 132 -8.27 8.51 15.02
N HIS A 133 -8.38 7.89 13.84
CA HIS A 133 -9.64 7.77 13.14
C HIS A 133 -9.81 6.36 12.54
N ASP A 134 -10.81 5.64 13.02
CA ASP A 134 -11.23 4.34 12.51
C ASP A 134 -12.66 4.43 11.93
N LEU A 135 -12.80 4.18 10.63
CA LEU A 135 -14.09 4.21 9.92
C LEU A 135 -14.79 2.84 9.84
N ARG A 136 -14.21 1.75 10.34
CA ARG A 136 -14.86 0.42 10.31
C ARG A 136 -16.23 0.41 10.99
N PRO A 137 -16.44 1.00 12.19
CA PRO A 137 -17.77 1.03 12.81
C PRO A 137 -18.81 1.79 11.96
N PHE A 138 -18.38 2.84 11.24
CA PHE A 138 -19.25 3.56 10.33
C PHE A 138 -19.71 2.67 9.16
N TYR A 139 -18.80 1.90 8.56
CA TYR A 139 -19.15 1.03 7.43
C TYR A 139 -20.03 -0.15 7.83
N GLU A 140 -19.83 -0.70 9.04
CA GLU A 140 -20.70 -1.73 9.60
C GLU A 140 -22.17 -1.25 9.65
N ILE A 141 -22.39 -0.02 10.14
CA ILE A 141 -23.73 0.60 10.18
C ILE A 141 -24.22 1.00 8.78
N SER A 142 -23.35 1.57 7.94
CA SER A 142 -23.72 1.98 6.56
C SER A 142 -24.24 0.78 5.76
N ARG A 143 -23.70 -0.44 6.01
CA ARG A 143 -24.22 -1.68 5.43
C ARG A 143 -25.66 -2.02 5.83
N GLU A 144 -26.20 -1.53 6.95
CA GLU A 144 -27.61 -1.74 7.26
C GLU A 144 -28.55 -0.94 6.33
N THR A 145 -28.00 0.09 5.67
CA THR A 145 -28.75 1.07 4.87
C THR A 145 -28.49 0.99 3.38
N THR A 146 -27.68 0.04 2.94
CA THR A 146 -27.38 -0.24 1.53
C THR A 146 -28.10 -1.51 1.09
N GLU A 147 -28.31 -1.71 -0.20
CA GLU A 147 -28.89 -2.91 -0.81
C GLU A 147 -28.04 -3.27 -2.03
N GLY A 148 -27.41 -4.45 -2.01
CA GLY A 148 -26.33 -4.77 -2.95
C GLY A 148 -25.21 -3.72 -2.90
N HIS A 149 -24.90 -3.12 -4.05
CA HIS A 149 -23.88 -2.08 -4.22
C HIS A 149 -24.44 -0.65 -4.14
N CYS A 150 -25.72 -0.49 -3.84
CA CYS A 150 -26.39 0.81 -3.84
C CYS A 150 -26.86 1.22 -2.44
N THR A 151 -26.94 2.51 -2.19
CA THR A 151 -27.69 3.08 -1.06
C THR A 151 -29.20 3.01 -1.36
N LYS A 152 -30.05 3.15 -0.32
CA LYS A 152 -31.52 3.16 -0.48
C LYS A 152 -32.05 4.24 -1.43
N ASP A 153 -31.31 5.32 -1.65
CA ASP A 153 -31.63 6.40 -2.61
C ASP A 153 -31.03 6.16 -4.01
N GLY A 154 -30.43 5.00 -4.27
CA GLY A 154 -29.98 4.57 -5.60
C GLY A 154 -28.58 5.03 -6.00
N ARG A 155 -27.79 5.62 -5.10
CA ARG A 155 -26.38 5.95 -5.36
C ARG A 155 -25.49 4.73 -5.16
N VAL A 156 -24.33 4.70 -5.81
CA VAL A 156 -23.33 3.65 -5.57
C VAL A 156 -22.73 3.85 -4.17
N ALA A 157 -22.84 2.84 -3.30
CA ALA A 157 -22.45 2.95 -1.89
C ALA A 157 -20.96 3.28 -1.72
N SER A 158 -20.08 2.64 -2.51
CA SER A 158 -18.64 2.87 -2.41
C SER A 158 -18.20 4.30 -2.76
N TYR A 159 -19.05 5.13 -3.39
CA TYR A 159 -18.73 6.54 -3.60
C TYR A 159 -18.67 7.29 -2.27
N GLU A 160 -19.54 6.96 -1.30
CA GLU A 160 -19.47 7.55 0.04
C GLU A 160 -18.17 7.17 0.76
N TYR A 161 -17.71 5.95 0.54
CA TYR A 161 -16.51 5.44 1.20
C TYR A 161 -15.25 6.11 0.67
N LEU A 162 -15.17 6.25 -0.66
CA LEU A 162 -14.11 7.01 -1.33
C LEU A 162 -14.18 8.51 -0.95
N GLU A 163 -15.38 9.08 -0.84
CA GLU A 163 -15.57 10.46 -0.40
C GLU A 163 -15.06 10.68 1.03
N ASN A 164 -15.30 9.74 1.94
CA ASN A 164 -14.81 9.81 3.31
C ASN A 164 -13.28 9.75 3.37
N TRP A 165 -12.64 8.90 2.56
CA TRP A 165 -11.18 8.87 2.43
C TRP A 165 -10.62 10.19 1.88
N LYS A 166 -11.23 10.73 0.82
CA LYS A 166 -10.87 12.04 0.25
C LYS A 166 -10.99 13.16 1.29
N LYS A 167 -12.09 13.21 2.04
CA LYS A 167 -12.31 14.21 3.10
C LYS A 167 -11.30 14.09 4.23
N ALA A 168 -10.96 12.87 4.65
CA ALA A 168 -9.93 12.64 5.65
C ALA A 168 -8.59 13.27 5.24
N LEU A 169 -8.15 13.01 4.00
CA LEU A 169 -6.93 13.59 3.43
C LEU A 169 -6.97 15.12 3.31
N LEU A 170 -8.10 15.68 2.87
CA LEU A 170 -8.25 17.14 2.78
C LEU A 170 -8.20 17.81 4.16
N ASN A 171 -8.75 17.17 5.18
CA ASN A 171 -8.73 17.67 6.56
C ASN A 171 -7.34 17.55 7.20
N SER A 172 -6.59 16.50 6.87
CA SER A 172 -5.27 16.25 7.42
C SER A 172 -4.12 16.87 6.63
N LYS A 173 -4.38 17.50 5.47
CA LYS A 173 -3.39 18.10 4.58
C LYS A 173 -2.29 18.91 5.29
N LYS A 174 -2.63 19.67 6.32
CA LYS A 174 -1.67 20.57 7.02
C LYS A 174 -0.75 19.85 8.02
N TYR A 175 -1.01 18.59 8.29
CA TYR A 175 -0.33 17.79 9.30
C TYR A 175 0.28 16.56 8.63
N CYS A 176 1.33 16.00 9.25
CA CYS A 176 1.76 14.67 8.84
C CYS A 176 0.59 13.69 9.03
N HIS A 177 0.37 12.82 8.06
CA HIS A 177 -0.69 11.83 8.14
C HIS A 177 -0.31 10.51 7.49
N PHE A 178 -0.88 9.45 8.04
CA PHE A 178 -1.06 8.16 7.39
C PHE A 178 -2.54 7.97 7.13
N SER A 179 -2.91 7.58 5.92
CA SER A 179 -4.29 7.25 5.58
C SER A 179 -4.32 5.95 4.80
N MET A 180 -5.24 5.06 5.15
CA MET A 180 -5.54 3.86 4.38
C MET A 180 -7.04 3.73 4.15
N HIS A 181 -7.45 3.46 2.92
CA HIS A 181 -8.80 2.98 2.61
C HIS A 181 -8.73 1.63 1.89
N TYR A 182 -9.31 0.58 2.49
CA TYR A 182 -9.38 -0.75 1.91
C TYR A 182 -10.79 -1.04 1.36
N MET A 183 -10.87 -1.01 0.03
CA MET A 183 -12.09 -1.15 -0.75
C MET A 183 -12.26 -2.58 -1.27
N LYS A 184 -13.39 -3.21 -0.93
CA LYS A 184 -13.69 -4.62 -1.22
C LYS A 184 -14.96 -4.79 -2.06
N THR A 185 -15.96 -3.95 -1.84
CA THR A 185 -17.33 -4.06 -2.35
C THR A 185 -17.40 -4.07 -3.88
N LEU A 186 -16.58 -3.26 -4.56
CA LEU A 186 -16.55 -3.16 -6.02
C LEU A 186 -15.33 -3.86 -6.65
N THR A 187 -14.54 -4.56 -5.84
CA THR A 187 -13.22 -5.07 -6.23
C THR A 187 -13.05 -6.56 -5.99
N ARG A 188 -13.92 -7.22 -5.21
CA ARG A 188 -13.79 -8.65 -4.86
C ARG A 188 -14.65 -9.59 -5.71
N ASP A 189 -15.91 -9.26 -5.93
CA ASP A 189 -16.90 -10.23 -6.40
C ASP A 189 -17.05 -10.25 -7.94
N ASP A 190 -17.46 -9.13 -8.53
CA ASP A 190 -17.68 -9.02 -9.97
C ASP A 190 -16.65 -8.05 -10.59
N PRO A 191 -15.82 -8.52 -11.55
CA PRO A 191 -14.85 -7.67 -12.24
C PRO A 191 -15.46 -6.46 -12.95
N ASP A 192 -16.72 -6.52 -13.37
CA ASP A 192 -17.37 -5.45 -14.12
C ASP A 192 -17.74 -4.26 -13.21
N HIS A 193 -17.92 -4.49 -11.91
CA HIS A 193 -18.23 -3.45 -10.92
C HIS A 193 -17.10 -2.43 -10.74
N LEU A 194 -15.86 -2.80 -11.05
CA LEU A 194 -14.72 -1.88 -10.97
C LEU A 194 -14.95 -0.64 -11.85
N SER A 195 -15.61 -0.80 -13.00
CA SER A 195 -15.86 0.30 -13.95
C SER A 195 -16.70 1.45 -13.36
N LEU A 196 -17.52 1.18 -12.34
CA LEU A 196 -18.30 2.18 -11.64
C LEU A 196 -17.40 3.21 -10.94
N LEU A 197 -16.17 2.84 -10.56
CA LEU A 197 -15.26 3.73 -9.86
C LEU A 197 -14.52 4.71 -10.75
N ASP A 198 -14.48 4.53 -12.08
CA ASP A 198 -13.58 5.31 -12.94
C ASP A 198 -13.82 6.81 -12.87
N GLY A 199 -15.10 7.21 -12.88
CA GLY A 199 -15.49 8.61 -12.77
C GLY A 199 -15.15 9.21 -11.40
N GLU A 200 -15.51 8.50 -10.34
CA GLU A 200 -15.42 9.00 -8.96
C GLU A 200 -13.97 9.00 -8.44
N LEU A 201 -13.20 7.96 -8.74
CA LEU A 201 -11.79 7.85 -8.35
C LEU A 201 -10.94 8.92 -9.04
N ARG A 202 -11.09 9.10 -10.36
CA ARG A 202 -10.42 10.18 -11.08
C ARG A 202 -10.77 11.55 -10.48
N SER A 203 -12.05 11.84 -10.27
CA SER A 203 -12.50 13.15 -9.76
C SER A 203 -12.00 13.40 -8.33
N SER A 204 -11.92 12.36 -7.50
CA SER A 204 -11.35 12.42 -6.16
C SER A 204 -9.84 12.72 -6.19
N LEU A 205 -9.08 12.05 -7.06
CA LEU A 205 -7.64 12.30 -7.23
C LEU A 205 -7.37 13.70 -7.80
N GLU A 206 -8.20 14.18 -8.74
CA GLU A 206 -8.14 15.55 -9.26
C GLU A 206 -8.37 16.58 -8.16
N ALA A 207 -9.35 16.36 -7.29
CA ALA A 207 -9.62 17.24 -6.16
C ALA A 207 -8.45 17.26 -5.16
N LEU A 208 -7.87 16.11 -4.84
CA LEU A 208 -6.70 16.01 -3.96
C LEU A 208 -5.47 16.73 -4.55
N LYS A 209 -5.23 16.54 -5.86
CA LYS A 209 -4.17 17.26 -6.59
C LYS A 209 -4.41 18.76 -6.60
N ALA A 210 -5.62 19.22 -6.95
CA ALA A 210 -5.95 20.65 -7.00
C ALA A 210 -5.82 21.32 -5.63
N ASN A 211 -6.01 20.55 -4.56
CA ASN A 211 -5.77 20.98 -3.19
C ASN A 211 -4.31 20.76 -2.74
N GLY A 212 -3.38 20.38 -3.62
CA GLY A 212 -1.94 20.36 -3.35
C GLY A 212 -1.41 19.17 -2.56
N LEU A 213 -2.21 18.11 -2.34
CA LEU A 213 -1.75 16.93 -1.58
C LEU A 213 -0.61 16.17 -2.28
N PHE A 214 -0.43 16.34 -3.60
CA PHE A 214 0.64 15.67 -4.34
C PHE A 214 2.03 16.29 -4.08
N GLU A 215 2.09 17.42 -3.37
CA GLU A 215 3.34 18.15 -3.07
C GLU A 215 4.05 17.64 -1.83
N ASP A 216 3.35 16.92 -0.95
CA ASP A 216 3.78 16.50 0.39
C ASP A 216 3.33 15.08 0.78
N THR A 217 2.38 14.48 0.07
CA THR A 217 1.91 13.11 0.34
C THR A 217 2.34 12.13 -0.76
N VAL A 218 2.88 10.98 -0.35
CA VAL A 218 3.01 9.80 -1.21
C VAL A 218 1.65 9.15 -1.36
N PHE A 219 1.20 8.97 -2.59
CA PHE A 219 0.00 8.22 -2.91
C PHE A 219 0.37 6.84 -3.45
N ALA A 220 -0.08 5.79 -2.77
CA ALA A 220 0.08 4.42 -3.21
C ALA A 220 -1.30 3.80 -3.47
N LEU A 221 -1.54 3.36 -4.70
CA LEU A 221 -2.70 2.59 -5.09
C LEU A 221 -2.23 1.14 -5.25
N VAL A 222 -2.74 0.23 -4.44
CA VAL A 222 -2.25 -1.16 -4.37
C VAL A 222 -3.39 -2.15 -4.33
N SER A 223 -3.23 -3.29 -4.99
CA SER A 223 -4.14 -4.42 -4.92
C SER A 223 -3.50 -5.59 -4.19
N GLY A 224 -4.28 -6.30 -3.37
CA GLY A 224 -3.82 -7.47 -2.63
C GLY A 224 -3.56 -8.67 -3.54
N THR A 225 -4.52 -8.99 -4.39
CA THR A 225 -4.39 -9.97 -5.48
C THR A 225 -4.72 -9.34 -6.82
N GLY A 226 -4.39 -10.03 -7.90
CA GLY A 226 -5.00 -9.75 -9.19
C GLY A 226 -6.42 -10.31 -9.27
N ASN A 227 -7.17 -9.88 -10.27
CA ASN A 227 -8.53 -10.35 -10.48
C ASN A 227 -8.54 -11.79 -11.02
N SER A 228 -9.23 -12.70 -10.35
CA SER A 228 -9.52 -14.03 -10.90
C SER A 228 -10.81 -13.94 -11.70
N PRO A 229 -10.79 -14.01 -13.05
CA PRO A 229 -11.97 -13.72 -13.87
C PRO A 229 -13.09 -14.77 -13.75
N GLY A 230 -13.02 -15.72 -12.81
CA GLY A 230 -14.00 -16.82 -12.67
C GLY A 230 -14.02 -17.79 -13.86
N VAL A 231 -13.12 -17.59 -14.83
CA VAL A 231 -12.93 -18.45 -16.00
C VAL A 231 -11.88 -19.50 -15.65
N ASN A 232 -12.09 -20.71 -16.18
CA ASN A 232 -11.18 -21.86 -16.07
C ASN A 232 -9.70 -21.41 -16.03
N ASP A 233 -9.05 -21.64 -14.88
CA ASP A 233 -7.64 -21.40 -14.56
C ASP A 233 -6.63 -21.90 -15.61
N ARG A 234 -7.11 -22.73 -16.55
CA ARG A 234 -6.39 -23.20 -17.73
C ARG A 234 -5.96 -22.09 -18.67
N LEU A 235 -6.72 -21.00 -18.81
CA LEU A 235 -6.37 -19.92 -19.74
C LEU A 235 -5.16 -19.12 -19.24
N PHE A 236 -4.15 -18.98 -20.10
CA PHE A 236 -2.96 -18.21 -19.81
C PHE A 236 -3.29 -16.78 -19.35
N THR A 237 -4.21 -16.10 -20.05
CA THR A 237 -4.60 -14.73 -19.72
C THR A 237 -5.27 -14.62 -18.35
N ALA A 238 -6.06 -15.61 -17.94
CA ALA A 238 -6.68 -15.63 -16.61
C ALA A 238 -5.61 -15.73 -15.51
N ARG A 239 -4.60 -16.59 -15.70
CA ARG A 239 -3.46 -16.70 -14.76
C ARG A 239 -2.62 -15.43 -14.70
N VAL A 240 -2.44 -14.71 -15.82
CA VAL A 240 -1.75 -13.41 -15.81
C VAL A 240 -2.57 -12.38 -15.03
N GLU A 241 -3.89 -12.31 -15.24
CA GLU A 241 -4.72 -11.37 -14.50
C GLU A 241 -4.77 -11.68 -13.00
N GLU A 242 -4.87 -12.95 -12.61
CA GLU A 242 -4.86 -13.37 -11.22
C GLU A 242 -3.53 -13.02 -10.52
N ARG A 243 -2.39 -13.34 -11.16
CA ARG A 243 -1.07 -13.24 -10.52
C ARG A 243 -0.41 -11.86 -10.61
N SER A 244 -1.02 -10.90 -11.31
CA SER A 244 -0.47 -9.56 -11.53
C SER A 244 -1.36 -8.48 -10.93
N PRO A 245 -1.32 -8.28 -9.59
CA PRO A 245 -2.07 -7.21 -8.96
C PRO A 245 -1.62 -5.83 -9.44
N PHE A 246 -2.50 -4.85 -9.29
CA PHE A 246 -2.17 -3.46 -9.58
C PHE A 246 -1.34 -2.83 -8.45
N PHE A 247 -0.22 -2.17 -8.80
CA PHE A 247 0.48 -1.27 -7.89
C PHE A 247 1.00 -0.05 -8.63
N SER A 248 0.64 1.14 -8.14
CA SER A 248 1.06 2.42 -8.71
C SER A 248 1.30 3.44 -7.60
N ILE A 249 2.41 4.16 -7.69
CA ILE A 249 2.85 5.07 -6.64
C ILE A 249 3.22 6.45 -7.20
N LYS A 250 2.74 7.51 -6.56
CA LYS A 250 3.17 8.88 -6.77
C LYS A 250 3.98 9.34 -5.58
N LEU A 251 5.21 9.75 -5.85
CA LEU A 251 6.06 10.42 -4.88
C LEU A 251 6.02 11.93 -5.12
N PRO A 252 6.04 12.77 -4.06
CA PRO A 252 6.14 14.21 -4.22
C PRO A 252 7.38 14.62 -5.02
N GLU A 253 7.24 15.57 -5.94
CA GLU A 253 8.37 16.01 -6.77
C GLU A 253 9.49 16.63 -5.92
N LYS A 254 9.13 17.31 -4.83
CA LYS A 254 10.10 17.86 -3.85
C LYS A 254 10.93 16.75 -3.21
N PHE A 255 10.30 15.63 -2.85
CA PHE A 255 10.97 14.45 -2.31
C PHE A 255 11.94 13.84 -3.34
N LEU A 256 11.49 13.65 -4.58
CA LEU A 256 12.32 13.08 -5.64
C LEU A 256 13.50 13.97 -6.06
N LYS A 257 13.36 15.30 -5.99
CA LYS A 257 14.45 16.25 -6.25
C LYS A 257 15.59 16.10 -5.24
N LYS A 258 15.26 15.83 -3.97
CA LYS A 258 16.26 15.59 -2.93
C LYS A 258 16.86 14.18 -3.00
N HIS A 259 16.05 13.19 -3.36
CA HIS A 259 16.42 11.78 -3.43
C HIS A 259 16.50 11.26 -4.87
N TYR A 260 17.38 11.84 -5.69
CA TYR A 260 17.46 11.52 -7.12
C TYR A 260 17.80 10.04 -7.40
N THR A 261 18.60 9.40 -6.54
CA THR A 261 18.91 7.96 -6.65
C THR A 261 17.66 7.11 -6.47
N MET A 262 16.79 7.48 -5.53
CA MET A 262 15.52 6.79 -5.31
C MET A 262 14.61 6.87 -6.54
N ARG A 263 14.55 8.05 -7.19
CA ARG A 263 13.82 8.24 -8.45
C ARG A 263 14.30 7.27 -9.53
N SER A 264 15.63 7.14 -9.70
CA SER A 264 16.21 6.26 -10.72
C SER A 264 15.94 4.78 -10.41
N ASN A 265 16.06 4.38 -9.13
CA ASN A 265 15.86 3.01 -8.70
C ASN A 265 14.43 2.55 -8.93
N ILE A 266 13.45 3.33 -8.46
CA ILE A 266 12.05 2.96 -8.57
C ILE A 266 11.57 2.95 -10.03
N ALA A 267 12.05 3.90 -10.86
CA ALA A 267 11.76 3.92 -12.29
C ALA A 267 12.34 2.70 -13.01
N THR A 268 13.50 2.22 -12.56
CA THR A 268 14.11 0.99 -13.11
C THR A 268 13.30 -0.25 -12.72
N ASN A 269 12.82 -0.31 -11.47
CA ASN A 269 12.00 -1.43 -10.99
C ASN A 269 10.60 -1.47 -11.60
N ALA A 270 10.08 -0.36 -12.13
CA ALA A 270 8.76 -0.29 -12.78
C ALA A 270 8.54 -1.37 -13.85
N ASN A 271 9.61 -1.85 -14.49
CA ASN A 271 9.57 -2.89 -15.52
C ASN A 271 10.40 -4.13 -15.14
N ARG A 272 10.61 -4.39 -13.84
CA ARG A 272 11.25 -5.61 -13.32
C ARG A 272 10.27 -6.38 -12.46
N LEU A 273 10.50 -7.68 -12.33
CA LEU A 273 9.73 -8.54 -11.43
C LEU A 273 9.89 -8.00 -9.99
N THR A 274 8.78 -7.58 -9.40
CA THR A 274 8.69 -7.17 -7.99
C THR A 274 7.62 -8.00 -7.30
N ASN A 275 7.71 -8.17 -5.98
CA ASN A 275 6.75 -8.95 -5.21
C ASN A 275 6.11 -8.13 -4.06
N THR A 276 5.19 -8.77 -3.32
CA THR A 276 4.48 -8.16 -2.18
C THR A 276 5.44 -7.64 -1.09
N ILE A 277 6.57 -8.34 -0.88
CA ILE A 277 7.60 -7.96 0.09
C ILE A 277 8.28 -6.66 -0.33
N ASP A 278 8.61 -6.51 -1.62
CA ASP A 278 9.21 -5.29 -2.16
C ASP A 278 8.31 -4.07 -1.95
N VAL A 279 7.00 -4.22 -2.19
CA VAL A 279 6.01 -3.16 -1.96
C VAL A 279 5.98 -2.77 -0.48
N GLY A 280 5.88 -3.75 0.42
CA GLY A 280 5.92 -3.52 1.87
C GLY A 280 7.19 -2.80 2.32
N LEU A 281 8.36 -3.31 1.94
CA LEU A 281 9.66 -2.71 2.26
C LEU A 281 9.77 -1.27 1.73
N THR A 282 9.25 -1.02 0.54
CA THR A 282 9.25 0.32 -0.07
C THR A 282 8.40 1.30 0.74
N LEU A 283 7.18 0.92 1.13
CA LEU A 283 6.31 1.78 1.92
C LEU A 283 6.85 1.98 3.34
N MET A 284 7.46 0.95 3.93
CA MET A 284 8.10 1.05 5.25
C MET A 284 9.33 1.97 5.21
N ASP A 285 10.13 1.92 4.15
CA ASP A 285 11.25 2.84 3.93
C ASP A 285 10.78 4.29 3.82
N ILE A 286 9.62 4.56 3.20
CA ILE A 286 8.99 5.89 3.19
C ILE A 286 8.51 6.30 4.60
N ALA A 287 7.92 5.36 5.34
CA ALA A 287 7.43 5.60 6.69
C ALA A 287 8.56 5.87 7.71
N THR A 288 9.75 5.31 7.48
CA THR A 288 10.87 5.34 8.44
C THR A 288 12.04 6.21 8.00
N ILE A 289 11.92 6.98 6.91
CA ILE A 289 13.02 7.61 6.17
C ILE A 289 13.95 8.54 6.97
N ASN A 290 14.79 8.01 7.87
CA ASN A 290 15.75 8.79 8.64
C ASN A 290 17.13 8.78 7.95
N SER A 291 17.78 9.94 7.84
CA SER A 291 19.01 10.12 7.02
C SER A 291 20.32 9.74 7.70
N ILE A 292 20.27 9.28 8.95
CA ILE A 292 21.48 9.12 9.77
C ILE A 292 22.13 7.75 9.56
N TYR A 293 21.35 6.68 9.32
CA TYR A 293 21.88 5.40 8.88
C TYR A 293 20.82 4.65 8.06
N PRO A 294 21.16 4.11 6.88
CA PRO A 294 20.34 3.03 6.33
C PRO A 294 20.32 1.90 7.33
N SER A 295 19.16 1.57 7.90
CA SER A 295 19.06 0.36 8.71
C SER A 295 19.39 -0.83 7.79
N GLU A 296 20.31 -1.70 8.21
CA GLU A 296 20.63 -2.94 7.49
C GLU A 296 19.36 -3.77 7.18
N TYR A 297 18.31 -3.59 7.99
CA TYR A 297 16.98 -4.15 7.83
C TYR A 297 16.21 -3.72 6.56
N THR A 298 16.42 -2.49 6.04
CA THR A 298 15.81 -2.05 4.76
C THR A 298 16.63 -2.48 3.55
N PHE A 299 17.84 -3.02 3.76
CA PHE A 299 18.85 -3.14 2.71
C PHE A 299 18.83 -4.45 1.94
N LYS A 300 18.29 -5.53 2.51
CA LYS A 300 18.07 -6.81 1.82
C LYS A 300 17.35 -7.78 2.74
N ARG A 301 16.18 -8.25 2.33
CA ARG A 301 15.77 -9.61 2.67
C ARG A 301 16.17 -10.49 1.50
N ASP A 302 16.45 -11.76 1.77
CA ASP A 302 16.80 -12.72 0.71
C ASP A 302 15.77 -12.74 -0.43
N LYS A 303 14.51 -12.40 -0.11
CA LYS A 303 13.37 -12.43 -1.01
C LYS A 303 12.86 -11.04 -1.47
N GLY A 304 13.45 -9.91 -1.04
CA GLY A 304 12.93 -8.58 -1.39
C GLY A 304 13.77 -7.38 -0.94
N ILE A 305 13.52 -6.22 -1.56
CA ILE A 305 14.23 -4.94 -1.34
C ILE A 305 13.26 -3.75 -1.33
N SER A 306 13.64 -2.65 -0.67
CA SER A 306 13.01 -1.35 -0.96
C SER A 306 13.34 -0.93 -2.39
N LEU A 307 12.29 -0.71 -3.20
CA LEU A 307 12.38 -0.30 -4.60
C LEU A 307 12.89 1.15 -4.75
N LEU A 308 12.96 1.91 -3.65
CA LEU A 308 13.60 3.22 -3.60
C LEU A 308 15.10 3.11 -3.35
N ARG A 309 15.56 2.17 -2.52
CA ARG A 309 16.99 2.05 -2.18
C ARG A 309 17.79 1.30 -3.22
N ASN A 310 17.19 0.28 -3.82
CA ASN A 310 17.87 -0.64 -4.73
C ASN A 310 16.97 -0.98 -5.93
N TYR A 311 17.55 -1.67 -6.89
CA TYR A 311 16.81 -2.29 -7.97
C TYR A 311 17.16 -3.76 -8.12
N HIS A 312 16.18 -4.55 -8.55
CA HIS A 312 16.37 -5.98 -8.80
C HIS A 312 17.30 -6.21 -9.99
N ARG A 313 18.06 -7.30 -10.01
CA ARG A 313 18.92 -7.62 -11.16
C ARG A 313 18.06 -7.97 -12.37
N TYR A 314 18.64 -7.88 -13.58
CA TYR A 314 17.91 -8.21 -14.81
C TYR A 314 17.42 -9.68 -14.84
N HIS A 315 18.17 -10.60 -14.23
CA HIS A 315 17.84 -12.03 -14.16
C HIS A 315 17.12 -12.44 -12.87
N TRP A 316 16.53 -11.48 -12.13
CA TRP A 316 15.77 -11.78 -10.92
C TRP A 316 14.55 -12.65 -11.26
N SER A 317 14.52 -13.86 -10.69
CA SER A 317 13.51 -14.88 -10.99
C SER A 317 12.46 -14.99 -9.88
N CYS A 318 11.37 -15.73 -10.15
CA CYS A 318 10.38 -16.04 -9.12
C CYS A 318 10.97 -16.80 -7.93
N ASP A 319 12.00 -17.64 -8.15
CA ASP A 319 12.67 -18.36 -7.06
C ASP A 319 13.44 -17.38 -6.16
N ASP A 320 14.16 -16.43 -6.75
CA ASP A 320 14.86 -15.38 -6.01
C ASP A 320 13.87 -14.50 -5.23
N ALA A 321 12.73 -14.21 -5.85
CA ALA A 321 11.64 -13.44 -5.25
C ALA A 321 10.83 -14.24 -4.20
N GLY A 322 11.12 -15.52 -3.97
CA GLY A 322 10.35 -16.39 -3.08
C GLY A 322 8.88 -16.59 -3.50
N ILE A 323 8.55 -16.36 -4.77
CA ILE A 323 7.21 -16.53 -5.33
C ILE A 323 6.99 -18.03 -5.62
N PRO A 324 5.95 -18.67 -5.06
CA PRO A 324 5.64 -20.06 -5.35
C PRO A 324 5.47 -20.31 -6.85
N PRO A 325 5.91 -21.45 -7.42
CA PRO A 325 5.77 -21.73 -8.84
C PRO A 325 4.34 -21.61 -9.37
N ARG A 326 3.34 -21.94 -8.54
CA ARG A 326 1.91 -21.82 -8.87
C ARG A 326 1.44 -20.37 -9.04
N LEU A 327 2.15 -19.39 -8.46
CA LEU A 327 1.82 -17.96 -8.48
C LEU A 327 2.79 -17.15 -9.35
N CYS A 328 3.84 -17.78 -9.89
CA CYS A 328 4.80 -17.10 -10.73
C CYS A 328 4.19 -16.67 -12.07
N LEU A 329 4.35 -15.40 -12.43
CA LEU A 329 3.91 -14.83 -13.72
C LEU A 329 4.66 -15.40 -14.92
N CYS A 330 5.90 -15.88 -14.75
CA CYS A 330 6.66 -16.54 -15.84
C CYS A 330 6.00 -17.85 -16.28
N MET A 331 5.16 -18.46 -15.42
CA MET A 331 4.47 -19.73 -15.67
C MET A 331 5.40 -20.89 -16.05
N ASP A 332 6.66 -20.83 -15.63
CA ASP A 332 7.61 -21.93 -15.84
C ASP A 332 7.10 -23.19 -15.13
N GLU A 333 6.84 -24.25 -15.88
CA GLU A 333 6.54 -25.56 -15.32
C GLU A 333 7.79 -26.15 -14.68
N LYS A 334 8.08 -25.75 -13.44
CA LYS A 334 9.10 -26.43 -12.64
C LYS A 334 8.51 -27.75 -12.14
N VAL A 335 9.14 -28.86 -12.51
CA VAL A 335 8.88 -30.16 -11.88
C VAL A 335 9.15 -29.98 -10.39
N LEU A 336 8.10 -30.11 -9.57
CA LEU A 336 8.26 -30.10 -8.12
C LEU A 336 9.21 -31.24 -7.75
N GLN A 337 10.41 -30.93 -7.26
CA GLN A 337 11.42 -31.93 -6.88
C GLN A 337 10.92 -32.93 -5.82
N SER A 338 9.80 -32.63 -5.13
CA SER A 338 9.10 -33.59 -4.26
C SER A 338 8.53 -34.81 -5.00
N LYS A 339 8.44 -34.77 -6.34
CA LYS A 339 8.11 -35.93 -7.18
C LYS A 339 9.34 -36.70 -7.68
N GLU A 340 10.54 -36.15 -7.54
CA GLU A 340 11.79 -36.77 -8.02
C GLU A 340 12.52 -37.57 -6.93
N TYR A 341 12.24 -37.30 -5.65
CA TYR A 341 12.73 -38.09 -4.53
C TYR A 341 11.58 -38.49 -3.60
N PRO A 342 10.95 -39.68 -3.77
CA PRO A 342 10.30 -40.30 -2.62
C PRO A 342 11.35 -40.41 -1.52
N ARG A 343 11.08 -39.86 -0.34
CA ARG A 343 11.92 -40.10 0.83
C ARG A 343 11.85 -41.60 1.11
N ASP A 344 12.85 -42.35 0.66
CA ASP A 344 13.13 -43.69 1.15
C ASP A 344 13.50 -43.56 2.62
N PHE A 345 12.50 -43.65 3.48
CA PHE A 345 12.67 -43.94 4.90
C PHE A 345 12.96 -45.43 5.04
N HIS A 346 14.16 -45.88 4.66
CA HIS A 346 14.73 -47.14 5.14
C HIS A 346 16.26 -47.13 5.12
N ALA A 347 16.84 -47.61 6.24
CA ALA A 347 18.26 -47.80 6.60
C ALA A 347 19.01 -46.50 7.01
N TYR A 348 19.51 -46.34 8.24
CA TYR A 348 20.07 -47.29 9.22
C TYR A 348 19.64 -46.99 10.66
#